data_AF-A0A7S6N0W4-F1
#
_entry.id   AF-A0A7S6N0W4-F1
#
_cell.length_a   1.000
_cell.length_b   1.000
_cell.length_c   1.000
_cell.angle_alpha   90.00
_cell.angle_beta   90.00
_cell.angle_gamma   90.00
#
_symmetry.space_group_name_H-M   'P 1'
#
loop_
_entity.id
_entity.type
_entity.pdbx_description
1 polymer ?
#
loop_
_entity_poly.entity_id
_entity_poly.type
_entity_poly.pdbx_seq_one_letter_code
_entity_poly.pdbx_strand_id
1 'polypeptide(L)' 'MVLPLIITNEGDGFNAEIPTLPGCESWAHTEEEVIEKITELARYYMKLPPSKKIKTDLKEREGNTLHYRLIF' A
#
# COMPACT_ATOMS: atom_id res chain seq x y z
N MET A 1 2.31 13.62 5.30
CA MET A 1 1.31 12.76 6.00
C MET A 1 1.87 11.34 6.03
N VAL A 2 1.48 10.49 6.99
CA VAL A 2 1.91 9.08 7.00
C VAL A 2 0.68 8.20 7.14
N LEU A 3 0.49 7.26 6.22
CA LEU A 3 -0.58 6.26 6.28
C LEU A 3 0.03 4.85 6.45
N PRO A 4 -0.56 4.00 7.31
CA PRO A 4 -0.18 2.61 7.39
C PRO A 4 -0.64 1.87 6.13
N LEU A 5 0.23 1.03 5.59
CA LEU A 5 -0.05 0.11 4.51
C LEU A 5 0.23 -1.30 5.03
N ILE A 6 -0.73 -2.20 4.90
CA ILE A 6 -0.57 -3.61 5.27
C ILE A 6 -0.59 -4.39 3.97
N ILE A 7 0.43 -5.23 3.76
CA ILE A 7 0.48 -6.16 2.64
C ILE A 7 0.49 -7.58 3.19
N THR A 8 -0.42 -8.41 2.75
CA THR A 8 -0.53 -9.82 3.14
C THR A 8 -0.20 -10.69 1.94
N ASN A 9 0.76 -11.59 2.10
CA ASN A 9 1.07 -12.63 1.13
C ASN A 9 0.07 -13.78 1.29
N GLU A 10 -0.69 -14.04 0.24
CA GLU A 10 -1.75 -15.05 0.19
C GLU A 10 -1.28 -16.37 -0.48
N GLY A 11 -0.03 -16.41 -0.96
CA GLY A 11 0.61 -17.59 -1.56
C GLY A 11 0.60 -17.57 -3.09
N ASP A 12 -0.47 -17.09 -3.72
CA ASP A 12 -0.60 -16.89 -5.17
C ASP A 12 -0.52 -15.41 -5.60
N GLY A 13 -0.43 -14.52 -4.62
CA GLY A 13 -0.25 -13.09 -4.80
C GLY A 13 -0.16 -12.34 -3.47
N PHE A 14 -0.29 -11.03 -3.58
CA PHE A 14 -0.21 -10.09 -2.48
C PHE A 14 -1.46 -9.24 -2.46
N ASN A 15 -2.13 -9.20 -1.31
CA ASN A 15 -3.20 -8.27 -1.02
C ASN A 15 -2.64 -7.07 -0.24
N ALA A 16 -3.08 -5.86 -0.56
CA ALA A 16 -2.64 -4.62 0.08
C ALA A 16 -3.84 -3.80 0.53
N GLU A 17 -3.78 -3.25 1.75
CA GLU A 17 -4.84 -2.43 2.32
C GLU A 17 -4.28 -1.23 3.10
N ILE A 18 -5.04 -0.14 3.13
CA ILE A 18 -4.77 1.01 4.01
C ILE A 18 -5.85 1.05 5.09
N PRO A 19 -5.59 0.57 6.32
CA PRO A 19 -6.63 0.44 7.36
C PRO A 19 -7.32 1.76 7.74
N THR A 20 -6.61 2.87 7.59
CA THR A 20 -7.14 4.21 7.86
C THR A 20 -8.00 4.77 6.71
N LEU A 21 -8.07 4.07 5.58
CA LEU A 21 -8.82 4.44 4.39
C LEU A 21 -9.63 3.23 3.89
N PRO A 22 -10.78 2.93 4.52
CA PRO A 22 -11.61 1.77 4.15
C PRO A 22 -12.00 1.79 2.66
N GLY A 23 -11.90 0.64 1.99
CA GLY A 23 -12.14 0.51 0.55
C GLY A 23 -10.95 0.91 -0.34
N CYS A 24 -9.81 1.28 0.26
CA CYS A 24 -8.53 1.37 -0.42
C CYS A 24 -7.77 0.05 -0.24
N GLU A 25 -8.09 -0.89 -1.13
CA GLU A 25 -7.55 -2.25 -1.16
C GLU A 25 -7.17 -2.61 -2.60
N SER A 26 -6.12 -3.40 -2.77
CA SER A 26 -5.65 -3.85 -4.08
C SER A 26 -4.95 -5.19 -3.98
N TRP A 27 -5.05 -5.99 -5.03
CA TRP A 27 -4.36 -7.27 -5.15
C TRP A 27 -3.47 -7.30 -6.40
N ALA A 28 -2.34 -7.99 -6.31
CA ALA A 28 -1.44 -8.21 -7.44
C ALA A 28 -0.62 -9.50 -7.27
N HIS A 29 0.01 -9.97 -8.35
CA HIS A 29 0.83 -11.19 -8.30
C HIS A 29 2.18 -10.97 -7.60
N THR A 30 2.68 -9.72 -7.58
CA THR A 30 3.95 -9.37 -6.93
C THR A 30 3.78 -8.25 -5.91
N GLU A 31 4.71 -8.21 -4.96
CA GLU A 31 4.77 -7.17 -3.93
C GLU A 31 4.96 -5.78 -4.56
N GLU A 32 5.81 -5.66 -5.58
CA GLU A 32 6.05 -4.38 -6.27
C GLU A 32 4.79 -3.87 -6.98
N GLU A 33 4.08 -4.77 -7.68
CA GLU A 33 2.87 -4.41 -8.42
C GLU A 33 1.75 -3.99 -7.47
N VAL A 34 1.59 -4.68 -6.34
CA VAL A 34 0.55 -4.33 -5.37
C VAL A 34 0.84 -2.98 -4.71
N ILE A 35 2.11 -2.68 -4.41
CA ILE A 35 2.55 -1.40 -3.86
C ILE A 35 2.26 -0.26 -4.85
N GLU A 36 2.53 -0.46 -6.15
CA GLU A 36 2.24 0.55 -7.15
C GLU A 36 0.73 0.83 -7.23
N LYS A 37 -0.09 -0.23 -7.36
CA LYS A 37 -1.55 -0.10 -7.46
C LYS A 37 -2.16 0.58 -6.24
N ILE A 38 -1.80 0.15 -5.03
CA ILE A 38 -2.37 0.74 -3.80
C ILE A 38 -1.90 2.19 -3.60
N THR A 39 -0.69 2.53 -4.03
CA THR A 39 -0.17 3.90 -3.96
C THR A 39 -0.94 4.84 -4.89
N GLU A 40 -1.22 4.41 -6.12
CA GLU A 40 -2.02 5.18 -7.07
C GLU A 40 -3.49 5.27 -6.66
N LEU A 41 -4.05 4.21 -6.08
CA LEU A 41 -5.39 4.23 -5.50
C LEU A 41 -5.47 5.22 -4.34
N ALA A 42 -4.50 5.20 -3.43
CA ALA A 42 -4.42 6.16 -2.32
C ALA A 42 -4.29 7.61 -2.81
N ARG A 43 -3.48 7.85 -3.86
CA ARG A 43 -3.37 9.16 -4.51
C ARG A 43 -4.72 9.65 -5.02
N TYR A 44 -5.47 8.78 -5.69
CA TYR A 44 -6.80 9.08 -6.21
C TYR A 44 -7.79 9.43 -5.09
N TYR A 45 -7.91 8.58 -4.07
CA TYR A 45 -8.82 8.81 -2.93
C TYR A 45 -8.51 10.10 -2.18
N MET A 46 -7.24 10.41 -1.99
CA MET A 46 -6.79 11.62 -1.28
C MET A 46 -6.78 12.87 -2.16
N LYS A 47 -7.14 12.76 -3.45
CA LYS A 47 -7.13 13.86 -4.43
C LYS A 47 -5.77 14.57 -4.50
N LEU A 48 -4.68 13.81 -4.40
CA LEU A 48 -3.33 14.35 -4.41
C LEU A 48 -2.88 14.69 -5.84
N PRO A 49 -2.11 15.77 -6.04
CA PRO A 49 -1.61 16.10 -7.36
C PRO A 49 -0.59 15.05 -7.84
N PRO A 50 -0.47 14.80 -9.16
CA PRO A 50 0.50 13.84 -9.72
C PRO A 50 1.96 14.16 -9.33
N SER A 51 2.27 15.44 -9.11
CA SER A 51 3.60 15.90 -8.70
C SER A 51 3.95 15.55 -7.24
N LYS A 52 2.96 15.17 -6.42
CA LYS A 52 3.21 14.76 -5.04
C LYS A 52 3.95 13.43 -5.04
N LYS A 53 5.17 13.44 -4.50
CA LYS A 53 5.96 12.22 -4.30
C LYS A 53 5.37 11.44 -3.13
N ILE A 54 5.19 10.14 -3.33
CA ILE A 54 4.80 9.19 -2.29
C ILE A 54 5.99 8.25 -2.14
N LYS A 55 6.48 8.08 -0.92
CA LYS A 55 7.52 7.12 -0.58
C LYS A 55 6.91 5.99 0.20
N THR A 56 7.33 4.77 -0.10
CA THR A 56 6.90 3.57 0.62
C THR A 56 8.08 3.07 1.46
N ASP A 57 7.87 2.90 2.75
CA ASP A 57 8.90 2.51 3.72
C ASP A 57 8.45 1.26 4.48
N LEU A 58 9.22 0.18 4.40
CA LEU A 58 8.93 -1.05 5.13
C LEU A 58 9.30 -0.85 6.61
N LYS A 59 8.34 -1.04 7.50
CA LYS A 59 8.53 -0.92 8.94
C LYS A 59 8.85 -2.27 9.58
N GLU A 60 8.08 -3.30 9.24
CA GLU A 60 8.14 -4.59 9.92
C GLU A 60 7.65 -5.72 9.01
N ARG A 61 8.14 -6.94 9.27
CA ARG A 61 7.66 -8.17 8.64
C ARG A 61 7.21 -9.11 9.74
N GLU A 62 5.95 -9.52 9.71
CA GLU A 62 5.35 -10.42 10.70
C GLU A 62 4.63 -11.57 9.98
N GLY A 63 5.19 -12.77 10.05
CA GLY A 63 4.63 -13.93 9.36
C GLY A 63 4.55 -13.73 7.84
N ASN A 64 3.34 -13.80 7.29
CA ASN A 64 3.04 -13.53 5.88
C ASN A 64 2.61 -12.08 5.62
N THR A 65 2.67 -11.21 6.63
CA THR A 65 2.25 -9.81 6.55
C THR A 65 3.46 -8.88 6.58
N LEU A 66 3.42 -7.83 5.78
CA LEU A 66 4.42 -6.77 5.67
C LEU A 66 3.75 -5.45 6.04
N HIS A 67 4.31 -4.76 7.03
CA HIS A 67 3.83 -3.48 7.49
C HIS A 67 4.65 -2.36 6.86
N TYR A 68 4.01 -1.59 6.00
CA TYR A 68 4.56 -0.45 5.29
C TYR A 68 4.01 0.88 5.81
N ARG A 69 4.70 1.96 5.47
CA ARG A 69 4.27 3.34 5.66
C ARG A 69 4.32 4.07 4.33
N LEU A 70 3.19 4.64 3.93
CA LEU A 70 3.10 5.59 2.82
C LEU A 70 3.37 6.99 3.34
N ILE A 71 4.45 7.60 2.87
CA ILE A 71 4.94 8.92 3.29
C ILE A 71 4.72 9.90 2.14
N PHE A 72 3.91 10.92 2.38
CA PHE A 72 3.53 12.00 1.45
C PHE A 72 4.25 13.31 1.74
#